data_AF-A0A2X3IXN6-F1
#
_entry.id   AF-A0A2X3IXN6-F1
#
_cell.length_a   1.000
_cell.length_b   1.000
_cell.length_c   1.000
_cell.angle_alpha   90.00
_cell.angle_beta   90.00
_cell.angle_gamma   90.00
#
_symmetry.space_group_name_H-M   'P 1'
#
loop_
_entity.id
_entity.type
_entity.pdbx_description
1 polymer ?
#
loop_
_entity_poly.entity_id
_entity_poly.type
_entity_poly.pdbx_seq_one_letter_code
_entity_poly.pdbx_strand_id
1 'polypeptide(L)'
;MSSIITVNPPVGRLRINIPRDAAQLLFAPVLAKFMAMYPRLQMEITVDNTLVDIIGSGYDAGIRYGESVPKDMIAMPVTRKLKWIVVASPQYLKNTAHLPLNHPDDLFQHQCIRMRLRQRHAVQMGA
;
A
#
# COMPACT_ATOMS: atom_id res chain seq x y z
N MET A 1 16.59 -20.95 -32.34
CA MET A 1 16.48 -22.00 -31.31
C MET A 1 16.16 -21.33 -29.99
N SER A 2 14.87 -21.24 -29.63
CA SER A 2 14.44 -20.61 -28.38
C SER A 2 14.56 -21.63 -27.24
N SER A 3 15.48 -21.38 -26.32
CA SER A 3 15.63 -22.15 -25.09
C SER A 3 14.36 -21.99 -24.25
N ILE A 4 13.55 -23.05 -24.15
CA ILE A 4 12.45 -23.13 -23.19
C ILE A 4 13.10 -23.23 -21.81
N ILE A 5 13.15 -22.13 -21.07
CA ILE A 5 13.47 -22.17 -19.64
C ILE A 5 12.30 -22.93 -18.99
N THR A 6 12.54 -24.17 -18.59
CA THR A 6 11.58 -24.93 -17.78
C THR A 6 11.56 -24.28 -16.39
N VAL A 7 10.63 -23.36 -16.16
CA VAL A 7 10.46 -22.75 -14.84
C VAL A 7 9.80 -23.79 -13.94
N ASN A 8 10.60 -24.41 -13.06
CA ASN A 8 10.06 -25.31 -12.06
C ASN A 8 9.06 -24.54 -11.18
N PRO A 9 7.91 -25.14 -10.81
CA PRO A 9 6.95 -24.48 -9.94
C PRO A 9 7.61 -24.15 -8.60
N PRO A 10 7.49 -22.91 -8.10
CA PRO A 10 8.15 -22.46 -6.88
C PRO A 10 7.71 -23.28 -5.67
N VAL A 11 8.64 -23.47 -4.72
CA VAL A 11 8.44 -24.24 -3.49
C VAL A 11 9.04 -23.51 -2.30
N GLY A 12 8.54 -23.82 -1.10
CA GLY A 12 9.09 -23.30 0.15
C GLY A 12 8.27 -22.16 0.75
N ARG A 13 8.88 -21.41 1.67
CA ARG A 13 8.21 -20.33 2.40
C ARG A 13 8.50 -18.99 1.75
N LEU A 14 7.47 -18.16 1.61
CA LEU A 14 7.56 -16.79 1.14
C LEU A 14 6.99 -15.85 2.21
N ARG A 15 7.85 -15.02 2.80
CA ARG A 15 7.52 -14.04 3.83
C ARG A 15 7.36 -12.67 3.19
N ILE A 16 6.16 -12.11 3.24
CA ILE A 16 5.85 -10.83 2.59
C ILE A 16 5.33 -9.84 3.63
N ASN A 17 5.82 -8.60 3.57
CA ASN A 17 5.29 -7.49 4.35
C ASN A 17 4.56 -6.47 3.46
N ILE A 18 3.30 -6.17 3.79
CA ILE A 18 2.44 -5.28 2.99
C ILE A 18 1.58 -4.37 3.87
N PRO A 19 1.19 -3.17 3.40
CA PRO A 19 0.23 -2.33 4.09
C PRO A 19 -1.19 -2.93 4.02
N ARG A 20 -2.06 -2.47 4.92
CA ARG A 20 -3.44 -2.97 5.06
C ARG A 20 -4.26 -2.88 3.78
N ASP A 21 -4.15 -1.77 3.07
CA ASP A 21 -4.87 -1.55 1.81
C ASP A 21 -4.38 -2.50 0.71
N ALA A 22 -3.07 -2.74 0.59
CA ALA A 22 -2.53 -3.74 -0.33
C ALA A 22 -3.02 -5.16 0.01
N ALA A 23 -3.09 -5.50 1.30
CA ALA A 23 -3.63 -6.79 1.75
C ALA A 23 -5.08 -6.98 1.29
N GLN A 24 -5.92 -5.96 1.45
CA GLN A 24 -7.35 -6.03 1.14
C GLN A 24 -7.67 -5.86 -0.34
N LEU A 25 -7.01 -4.92 -1.01
CA LEU A 25 -7.35 -4.50 -2.38
C LEU A 25 -6.57 -5.26 -3.45
N LEU A 26 -5.35 -5.74 -3.13
CA LEU A 26 -4.48 -6.40 -4.11
C LEU A 26 -4.34 -7.89 -3.83
N PHE A 27 -4.10 -8.27 -2.58
CA PHE A 27 -3.82 -9.67 -2.22
C PHE A 27 -5.08 -10.51 -2.03
N ALA A 28 -6.03 -10.06 -1.20
CA ALA A 28 -7.23 -10.83 -0.88
C ALA A 28 -8.01 -11.33 -2.13
N PRO A 29 -8.15 -10.55 -3.22
CA PRO A 29 -8.85 -11.01 -4.42
C PRO A 29 -8.14 -12.14 -5.18
N VAL A 30 -6.82 -12.30 -5.02
CA VAL A 30 -6.01 -13.22 -5.84
C VAL A 30 -5.35 -14.35 -5.04
N LEU A 31 -5.25 -14.21 -3.72
CA LEU A 31 -4.46 -15.09 -2.86
C LEU A 31 -4.92 -16.55 -2.95
N ALA A 32 -6.22 -16.82 -2.88
CA ALA A 32 -6.76 -18.18 -2.97
C ALA A 32 -6.38 -18.86 -4.30
N LYS A 33 -6.54 -18.14 -5.42
CA LYS A 33 -6.16 -18.63 -6.75
C LYS A 33 -4.65 -18.86 -6.86
N PHE A 34 -3.84 -17.97 -6.30
CA PHE A 34 -2.38 -18.09 -6.28
C PHE A 34 -1.94 -19.33 -5.49
N MET A 35 -2.50 -19.57 -4.31
CA MET A 35 -2.17 -20.74 -3.48
C MET A 35 -2.62 -22.05 -4.13
N ALA A 36 -3.76 -22.06 -4.82
CA ALA A 36 -4.20 -23.23 -5.59
C ALA A 36 -3.27 -23.52 -6.78
N MET A 37 -2.71 -22.49 -7.41
CA MET A 37 -1.74 -22.63 -8.51
C MET A 37 -0.38 -23.14 -8.03
N TYR A 38 0.02 -22.78 -6.80
CA TYR A 38 1.32 -23.14 -6.22
C TYR A 38 1.15 -23.82 -4.85
N PRO A 39 0.65 -25.07 -4.81
CA PRO A 39 0.30 -25.75 -3.56
C PRO A 39 1.50 -26.11 -2.67
N ARG A 40 2.72 -26.01 -3.20
CA ARG A 40 3.97 -26.26 -2.45
C ARG A 40 4.58 -24.98 -1.85
N LEU A 41 3.92 -23.84 -2.03
CA LEU A 41 4.28 -22.59 -1.35
C LEU A 41 3.58 -22.48 0.00
N GLN A 42 4.30 -21.94 0.98
CA GLN A 42 3.76 -21.50 2.26
C GLN A 42 3.90 -19.97 2.33
N MET A 43 2.77 -19.27 2.41
CA MET A 43 2.76 -17.81 2.49
C MET A 43 2.69 -17.36 3.95
N GLU A 44 3.62 -16.50 4.36
CA GLU A 44 3.58 -15.78 5.63
C GLU A 44 3.40 -14.29 5.32
N ILE A 45 2.24 -13.73 5.63
CA ILE A 45 1.91 -12.34 5.28
C ILE A 45 1.84 -11.52 6.57
N THR A 46 2.74 -10.56 6.72
CA THR A 46 2.64 -9.54 7.76
C THR A 46 1.96 -8.31 7.19
N VAL A 47 0.87 -7.89 7.84
CA VAL A 47 0.15 -6.67 7.49
C VAL A 47 0.56 -5.57 8.47
N ASP A 48 1.40 -4.66 8.00
CA ASP A 48 1.86 -3.52 8.79
C ASP A 48 2.03 -2.28 7.90
N ASN A 49 1.59 -1.14 8.42
CA ASN A 49 1.73 0.17 7.79
C ASN A 49 3.00 0.89 8.25
N THR A 50 3.82 0.29 9.11
CA THR A 50 5.12 0.87 9.47
C THR A 50 6.15 0.67 8.36
N LEU A 51 7.06 1.64 8.25
CA LEU A 51 8.20 1.54 7.36
C LEU A 51 9.22 0.59 7.99
N VAL A 52 9.01 -0.71 7.77
CA VAL A 52 9.91 -1.78 8.20
C VAL A 52 10.97 -1.99 7.13
N ASP A 53 12.22 -2.11 7.55
CA ASP A 53 13.29 -2.66 6.72
C ASP A 53 12.93 -4.10 6.34
N ILE A 54 12.52 -4.27 5.09
CA ILE A 54 12.04 -5.55 4.55
C ILE A 54 13.17 -6.59 4.64
N ILE A 55 14.39 -6.21 4.28
CA ILE A 55 15.54 -7.11 4.26
C ILE A 55 16.01 -7.38 5.69
N GLY A 56 16.24 -6.33 6.48
CA GLY A 56 16.69 -6.45 7.86
C GLY A 56 15.75 -7.25 8.77
N SER A 57 14.47 -7.37 8.39
CA SER A 57 13.46 -8.15 9.13
C SER A 57 13.22 -9.56 8.56
N GLY A 58 13.99 -9.97 7.56
CA GLY A 58 13.93 -11.30 6.95
C GLY A 58 12.67 -11.54 6.13
N TYR A 59 12.13 -10.52 5.47
CA TYR A 59 11.10 -10.66 4.45
C TYR A 59 11.72 -10.82 3.07
N ASP A 60 11.11 -11.65 2.23
CA ASP A 60 11.56 -11.91 0.86
C ASP A 60 11.07 -10.83 -0.11
N ALA A 61 9.91 -10.22 0.17
CA ALA A 61 9.30 -9.19 -0.65
C ALA A 61 8.38 -8.27 0.17
N GLY A 62 7.98 -7.15 -0.42
CA GLY A 62 6.95 -6.31 0.16
C GLY A 62 6.30 -5.34 -0.82
N ILE A 63 5.14 -4.82 -0.42
CA ILE A 63 4.46 -3.72 -1.11
C ILE A 63 4.62 -2.46 -0.27
N ARG A 64 4.93 -1.35 -0.93
CA ARG A 64 5.15 -0.04 -0.33
C ARG A 64 4.61 1.05 -1.25
N TYR A 65 4.29 2.21 -0.68
CA TYR A 65 4.02 3.40 -1.48
C TYR A 65 5.34 3.93 -2.08
N GLY A 66 5.32 4.34 -3.35
CA GLY A 66 6.51 4.46 -4.22
C GLY A 66 7.83 4.88 -3.57
N GLU A 67 7.86 6.00 -2.85
CA GLU A 67 9.12 6.57 -2.29
C GLU A 67 9.66 5.83 -1.06
N SER A 68 8.96 4.79 -0.58
CA SER A 68 9.31 4.05 0.65
C SER A 68 9.93 2.67 0.40
N VAL A 69 10.35 2.37 -0.83
CA VAL A 69 11.09 1.13 -1.14
C VAL A 69 12.57 1.31 -0.79
N PRO A 70 13.17 0.39 0.00
CA PRO A 70 14.61 0.40 0.29
C PRO A 70 15.47 0.36 -0.99
N LYS A 71 16.62 1.06 -0.98
CA LYS A 71 17.50 1.22 -2.16
C LYS A 71 18.14 -0.09 -2.65
N ASP A 72 18.24 -1.05 -1.77
CA ASP A 72 18.80 -2.39 -1.97
C ASP A 72 17.76 -3.40 -2.49
N MET A 73 16.52 -2.95 -2.76
CA MET A 73 15.48 -3.76 -3.39
C MET A 73 15.21 -3.34 -4.84
N ILE A 74 14.82 -4.31 -5.66
CA ILE A 74 14.28 -4.05 -7.00
C ILE A 74 12.79 -3.68 -6.85
N ALA A 75 12.42 -2.45 -7.22
CA ALA A 75 11.05 -1.97 -7.17
C ALA A 75 10.31 -2.20 -8.51
N MET A 76 9.09 -2.74 -8.44
CA MET A 76 8.19 -2.85 -9.60
C MET A 76 6.82 -2.24 -9.26
N PRO A 77 6.23 -1.42 -10.15
CA PRO A 77 4.88 -0.89 -9.92
C PRO A 77 3.84 -2.01 -9.99
N VAL A 78 3.04 -2.15 -8.92
CA VAL A 78 1.92 -3.11 -8.85
C VAL A 78 0.59 -2.46 -9.27
N THR A 79 0.51 -1.13 -9.21
CA THR A 79 -0.67 -0.34 -9.56
C THR A 79 -0.29 0.86 -10.41
N ARG A 80 -1.31 1.53 -11.00
CA ARG A 80 -1.13 2.88 -11.53
C ARG A 80 -0.86 3.87 -10.39
N LYS A 81 -0.31 5.04 -10.71
CA LYS A 81 -0.04 6.10 -9.72
C LYS A 81 -1.30 6.41 -8.91
N LEU A 82 -1.21 6.20 -7.60
CA LEU A 82 -2.29 6.51 -6.67
C LEU A 82 -2.40 8.03 -6.48
N LYS A 83 -3.63 8.51 -6.27
CA LYS A 83 -3.93 9.91 -5.92
C LYS A 83 -4.59 9.96 -4.55
N TRP A 84 -4.06 10.80 -3.67
CA TRP A 84 -4.73 11.16 -2.44
C TRP A 84 -5.78 12.22 -2.77
N ILE A 85 -7.01 12.00 -2.30
CA ILE A 85 -8.13 12.94 -2.46
C ILE A 85 -8.73 13.25 -1.10
N VAL A 86 -9.18 14.49 -0.94
CA VAL A 86 -9.98 14.91 0.20
C VAL A 86 -11.44 14.68 -0.16
N VAL A 87 -12.17 14.04 0.75
CA VAL A 87 -13.60 13.73 0.57
C VAL A 87 -14.37 14.13 1.83
N ALA A 88 -15.64 14.47 1.65
CA ALA A 88 -16.57 14.74 2.73
C ALA A 88 -17.93 14.11 2.40
N SER A 89 -18.71 13.75 3.43
CA SER A 89 -20.07 13.28 3.20
C SER A 89 -20.96 14.45 2.73
N PRO A 90 -21.97 14.20 1.89
CA PRO A 90 -22.89 15.26 1.47
C PRO A 90 -23.57 15.97 2.65
N GLN A 91 -23.87 15.23 3.72
CA GLN A 91 -24.49 15.80 4.92
C GLN A 91 -23.56 16.74 5.67
N TYR A 92 -22.27 16.41 5.76
CA TYR A 92 -21.28 17.28 6.39
C TYR A 92 -21.22 18.62 5.65
N LEU A 93 -21.07 18.58 4.31
CA LEU A 93 -20.97 19.79 3.48
C LEU A 93 -22.21 20.69 3.59
N LYS A 94 -23.41 20.11 3.72
CA LYS A 94 -24.65 20.88 3.96
C LYS A 94 -24.63 21.57 5.32
N ASN A 95 -24.25 20.86 6.37
CA ASN A 95 -24.25 21.39 7.74
C ASN A 95 -23.17 22.47 7.93
N THR A 96 -22.08 22.40 7.18
CA THR A 96 -20.96 23.35 7.25
C THR A 96 -20.91 24.32 6.07
N ALA A 97 -22.02 24.52 5.35
CA ALA A 97 -22.06 25.37 4.15
C ALA A 97 -21.71 26.85 4.43
N HIS A 98 -21.75 27.27 5.70
CA HIS A 98 -21.36 28.61 6.15
C HIS A 98 -19.84 28.77 6.33
N LEU A 99 -19.06 27.69 6.28
CA LEU A 99 -17.60 27.71 6.36
C LEU A 99 -17.00 27.69 4.94
N PRO A 100 -15.91 28.42 4.68
CA PRO A 100 -15.26 28.43 3.38
C PRO A 100 -14.66 27.05 3.04
N LEU A 101 -14.51 26.74 1.74
CA LEU A 101 -13.88 25.52 1.25
C LEU A 101 -13.28 25.72 -0.16
N ASN A 102 -12.67 26.88 -0.41
CA ASN A 102 -12.10 27.24 -1.70
C ASN A 102 -10.56 27.10 -1.72
N HIS A 103 -9.92 27.08 -0.54
CA HIS A 103 -8.48 26.96 -0.36
C HIS A 103 -8.15 25.83 0.64
N PRO A 104 -7.02 25.11 0.51
CA PRO A 104 -6.60 24.09 1.49
C PRO A 104 -6.57 24.58 2.94
N ASP A 105 -6.17 25.84 3.17
CA ASP A 105 -6.17 26.45 4.51
C ASP A 105 -7.57 26.57 5.13
N ASP A 106 -8.63 26.59 4.33
CA ASP A 106 -10.00 26.61 4.86
C ASP A 106 -10.28 25.35 5.69
N LEU A 107 -9.56 24.24 5.44
CA LEU A 107 -9.69 23.00 6.20
C LEU A 107 -9.39 23.16 7.71
N PHE A 108 -8.68 24.21 8.14
CA PHE A 108 -8.49 24.50 9.57
C PHE A 108 -9.80 24.82 10.29
N GLN A 109 -10.84 25.24 9.56
CA GLN A 109 -12.17 25.51 10.10
C GLN A 109 -13.08 24.27 10.08
N HIS A 110 -12.66 23.19 9.41
CA HIS A 110 -13.44 21.97 9.22
C HIS A 110 -13.01 20.84 10.16
N GLN A 111 -13.95 19.95 10.48
CA GLN A 111 -13.66 18.74 11.23
C GLN A 111 -13.01 17.70 10.31
N CYS A 112 -11.68 17.69 10.25
CA CYS A 112 -10.93 16.77 9.41
C CYS A 112 -10.61 15.44 10.09
N ILE A 113 -10.96 14.33 9.44
CA ILE A 113 -10.46 12.99 9.79
C ILE A 113 -9.14 12.78 9.07
N ARG A 114 -8.05 12.54 9.82
CA ARG A 114 -6.70 12.43 9.28
C ARG A 114 -6.14 11.03 9.45
N MET A 115 -5.50 10.50 8.40
CA MET A 115 -4.69 9.30 8.50
C MET A 115 -3.27 9.67 8.91
N ARG A 116 -2.78 9.08 10.00
CA ARG A 116 -1.36 9.19 10.37
C ARG A 116 -0.58 8.11 9.64
N LEU A 117 0.23 8.52 8.66
CA LEU A 117 1.21 7.66 8.02
C LEU A 117 2.51 7.78 8.82
N ARG A 118 3.03 6.66 9.33
CA ARG A 118 4.31 6.64 10.06
C ARG A 118 5.46 6.64 9.06
N GLN A 119 5.79 7.81 8.50
CA GLN A 119 6.93 8.02 7.61
C GLN A 119 7.92 8.99 8.28
N ARG A 120 9.23 8.72 8.17
CA ARG A 120 10.30 9.69 8.55
C ARG A 120 10.30 10.95 7.67
N HIS A 121 9.60 10.90 6.53
CA HIS A 121 9.33 12.04 5.68
C HIS A 121 7.81 12.08 5.51
N ALA A 122 7.16 12.96 6.27
CA ALA A 122 5.75 13.21 6.07
C ALA A 122 5.52 13.52 4.58
N VAL A 123 4.50 12.92 3.98
CA VAL A 123 3.83 13.57 2.86
C VAL A 123 3.25 14.83 3.46
N GLN A 124 4.05 15.91 3.41
CA GLN A 124 3.57 17.25 3.61
C GLN A 124 2.70 17.48 2.40
N MET A 125 1.39 17.30 2.56
CA MET A 125 0.44 17.99 1.70
C MET A 125 0.74 19.46 1.95
N GLY A 126 1.55 20.05 1.06
CA GLY A 126 1.86 21.46 1.07
C GLY A 126 0.56 22.25 1.04
N ALA A 127 0.53 23.30 1.85
CA ALA A 127 -0.44 24.37 1.75
C ALA A 127 -0.44 24.96 0.33
#